data_AF-A0A356WZ06-F1
#
_entry.id   AF-A0A356WZ06-F1
#
_cell.length_a   1.000
_cell.length_b   1.000
_cell.length_c   1.000
_cell.angle_alpha   90.00
_cell.angle_beta   90.00
_cell.angle_gamma   90.00
#
_symmetry.space_group_name_H-M   'P 1'
#
loop_
_entity.id
_entity.type
_entity.pdbx_description
1 polymer ?
#
loop_
_entity_poly.entity_id
_entity_poly.type
_entity_poly.pdbx_seq_one_letter_code
_entity_poly.pdbx_strand_id
1 'polypeptide(L)' 'MKYLLFSIFAFLLLLNAPIQSQSVLTNDHREKARQLIELAMESDLAWNRLTYMADTYGPRFPGTENLERSIDWI' A
#
# COMPACT_ATOMS: atom_id res chain seq x y z
N MET A 1 29.05 29.28 -38.35
CA MET A 1 28.66 30.01 -37.11
C MET A 1 27.15 29.94 -36.82
N LYS A 2 26.28 30.19 -37.81
CA LYS A 2 24.81 30.20 -37.62
C LYS A 2 24.21 28.89 -37.07
N TYR A 3 24.66 27.74 -37.55
CA TYR A 3 24.21 26.41 -37.07
C TYR A 3 24.71 26.06 -35.67
N LEU A 4 25.91 26.54 -35.31
CA LEU A 4 26.49 26.36 -33.97
C LEU A 4 25.65 27.11 -32.92
N LEU A 5 25.27 28.34 -33.24
CA LEU A 5 24.44 29.19 -32.37
C LEU A 5 23.03 28.61 -32.21
N PHE A 6 22.47 28.02 -33.27
CA PHE A 6 21.18 27.32 -33.23
C PHE A 6 21.25 26.05 -32.38
N SER A 7 22.34 25.29 -32.46
CA SER A 7 22.55 24.09 -31.64
C SER A 7 22.73 24.43 -30.15
N ILE A 8 23.42 25.53 -29.84
CA ILE A 8 23.59 26.01 -28.46
C ILE A 8 22.25 26.47 -27.88
N PHE A 9 21.44 27.18 -28.68
CA PHE A 9 20.11 27.62 -28.27
C PHE A 9 19.17 26.44 -27.99
N ALA A 10 19.17 25.42 -28.84
CA ALA A 10 18.41 24.19 -28.62
C ALA A 10 18.87 23.43 -27.37
N PHE A 11 20.19 23.40 -27.10
CA PHE A 11 20.75 22.76 -25.92
C PHE A 11 20.38 23.50 -24.62
N LEU A 12 20.39 24.84 -24.63
CA LEU A 12 19.95 25.68 -23.50
C LEU A 12 18.47 25.51 -23.18
N LEU A 13 17.63 25.25 -24.18
CA LEU A 13 16.20 24.93 -23.99
C LEU A 13 16.01 23.59 -23.28
N LEU A 14 16.83 22.57 -23.59
CA LEU A 14 16.77 21.26 -22.95
C LEU A 14 17.25 21.29 -21.49
N LEU A 15 18.17 22.19 -21.14
CA LEU A 15 18.65 22.37 -19.76
C LEU A 15 17.61 22.99 -18.82
N ASN A 16 16.53 23.59 -19.35
CA ASN A 16 15.47 24.21 -18.56
C ASN A 16 14.25 23.29 -18.34
N ALA A 17 14.32 22.01 -18.71
CA ALA A 17 13.22 21.09 -18.48
C ALA A 17 13.04 20.84 -16.96
N PRO A 18 11.82 21.03 -16.40
CA PRO A 18 11.58 20.72 -15.00
C PRO A 18 11.74 19.22 -14.75
N ILE A 19 12.60 18.87 -13.79
CA ILE A 19 12.78 17.49 -13.33
C ILE A 19 11.54 17.13 -12.51
N GLN A 20 10.58 16.44 -13.12
CA GLN A 20 9.41 15.93 -12.41
C GLN A 20 9.81 14.70 -11.59
N SER A 21 9.41 14.66 -10.32
CA SER A 21 9.59 13.46 -9.50
C SER A 21 8.65 12.36 -9.99
N GLN A 22 9.15 11.12 -10.00
CA GLN A 22 8.24 9.99 -10.18
C GLN A 22 7.29 9.87 -8.98
N SER A 23 6.03 9.55 -9.25
CA SER A 23 5.10 9.21 -8.17
C SER A 23 5.59 7.96 -7.45
N VAL A 24 5.59 7.98 -6.11
CA VAL A 24 5.91 6.80 -5.28
C VAL A 24 4.97 5.63 -5.59
N LEU A 25 3.72 5.92 -5.94
CA LEU A 25 2.74 4.93 -6.34
C LEU A 25 2.53 5.00 -7.85
N THR A 26 2.89 3.91 -8.53
CA THR A 26 2.55 3.74 -9.95
C THR A 26 1.07 3.38 -10.11
N ASN A 27 0.55 3.45 -11.34
CA ASN A 27 -0.83 3.01 -11.61
C ASN A 27 -1.04 1.52 -11.34
N ASP A 28 -0.02 0.69 -11.55
CA ASP A 28 -0.06 -0.74 -11.20
C ASP A 28 -0.25 -0.96 -9.68
N HIS A 29 0.43 -0.17 -8.84
CA HIS A 29 0.23 -0.23 -7.39
C HIS A 29 -1.20 0.15 -7.01
N ARG A 30 -1.77 1.19 -7.63
CA ARG A 30 -3.16 1.60 -7.38
C ARG A 30 -4.15 0.53 -7.76
N GLU A 31 -3.94 -0.11 -8.91
CA GLU A 31 -4.84 -1.16 -9.39
C GLU A 31 -4.77 -2.41 -8.50
N LYS A 32 -3.58 -2.84 -8.11
CA LYS A 32 -3.41 -3.94 -7.15
C LYS A 32 -4.01 -3.63 -5.78
N ALA A 33 -3.84 -2.40 -5.29
CA ALA A 33 -4.46 -1.98 -4.04
C ALA A 33 -6.00 -2.01 -4.13
N ARG A 34 -6.58 -1.56 -5.25
CA ARG A 34 -8.03 -1.63 -5.51
C ARG A 34 -8.52 -3.08 -5.49
N GLN A 35 -7.82 -3.99 -6.19
CA GLN A 35 -8.16 -5.41 -6.23
C GLN A 35 -8.08 -6.06 -4.84
N LEU A 36 -7.05 -5.75 -4.05
CA LEU A 36 -6.93 -6.25 -2.68
C LEU A 36 -8.07 -5.76 -1.79
N ILE A 37 -8.48 -4.51 -1.94
CA ILE A 37 -9.61 -3.94 -1.19
C ILE A 37 -10.91 -4.65 -1.59
N GLU A 38 -11.18 -4.83 -2.88
CA GLU A 38 -12.38 -5.52 -3.37
C GLU A 38 -12.45 -6.95 -2.83
N LEU A 39 -11.36 -7.72 -2.97
CA LEU A 39 -11.29 -9.09 -2.45
C LEU A 39 -11.45 -9.15 -0.93
N ALA A 40 -10.90 -8.19 -0.18
CA ALA A 40 -11.06 -8.12 1.26
C ALA A 40 -12.50 -7.79 1.67
N MET A 41 -13.22 -6.98 0.89
CA MET A 41 -14.62 -6.62 1.14
C MET A 41 -15.61 -7.73 0.74
N GLU A 42 -15.24 -8.59 -0.19
CA GLU A 42 -16.05 -9.76 -0.58
C GLU A 42 -15.79 -10.98 0.32
N SER A 43 -14.75 -10.96 1.15
CA SER A 43 -14.38 -12.09 2.01
C SER A 43 -15.03 -12.03 3.39
N ASP A 44 -15.50 -13.18 3.86
CA ASP A 44 -15.99 -13.40 5.23
C ASP A 44 -14.88 -13.81 6.21
N LEU A 45 -13.64 -13.97 5.74
CA LEU A 45 -12.52 -14.51 6.52
C LEU A 45 -12.27 -13.74 7.82
N ALA A 46 -12.23 -12.40 7.74
CA ALA A 46 -12.01 -11.56 8.90
C ALA A 46 -13.15 -11.70 9.91
N TRP A 47 -14.38 -11.85 9.41
CA TRP A 47 -15.55 -11.98 10.27
C TRP A 47 -15.54 -13.33 11.00
N ASN A 48 -15.30 -14.41 10.26
CA ASN A 48 -15.18 -15.77 10.81
C ASN A 48 -14.07 -15.87 11.86
N ARG A 49 -12.90 -15.24 11.63
CA ARG A 49 -11.80 -15.21 12.62
C ARG A 49 -12.20 -14.44 13.88
N LEU A 50 -12.86 -13.30 13.75
CA LEU A 50 -13.30 -12.51 14.90
C LEU A 50 -14.40 -13.23 15.70
N THR A 51 -15.36 -13.88 15.02
CA THR A 51 -16.37 -14.73 15.65
C THR A 51 -15.71 -15.88 16.41
N TYR A 52 -14.79 -16.63 15.79
CA TYR A 52 -14.06 -17.69 16.48
C TYR A 52 -13.31 -17.17 17.71
N MET A 53 -12.63 -16.03 17.59
CA MET A 53 -11.91 -15.41 18.70
C MET A 53 -12.84 -15.02 19.85
N ALA A 54 -14.01 -14.46 19.55
CA ALA A 54 -15.01 -14.06 20.54
C ALA A 54 -15.68 -15.27 21.21
N ASP A 55 -16.12 -16.25 20.42
CA ASP A 55 -16.90 -17.40 20.90
C ASP A 55 -16.03 -18.42 21.62
N THR A 56 -14.76 -18.58 21.23
CA THR A 56 -13.84 -19.57 21.83
C THR A 56 -13.15 -19.03 23.07
N TYR A 57 -12.63 -17.79 23.02
CA TYR A 57 -11.79 -17.25 24.09
C TYR A 57 -12.50 -16.23 24.98
N GLY A 58 -13.58 -15.59 24.51
CA GLY A 58 -14.33 -14.63 25.33
C GLY A 58 -13.47 -13.44 25.83
N PRO A 59 -13.63 -12.99 27.09
CA PRO A 59 -12.82 -11.91 27.67
C PRO A 59 -11.33 -12.28 27.75
N ARG A 60 -10.47 -11.36 27.26
CA ARG A 60 -9.00 -11.54 27.14
C ARG A 60 -8.25 -10.44 27.92
N PHE A 61 -8.55 -10.32 29.21
CA PHE A 61 -7.84 -9.35 30.05
C PHE A 61 -6.37 -9.76 30.24
N PRO A 62 -5.44 -8.80 30.41
CA PRO A 62 -4.03 -9.08 30.67
C PRO A 62 -3.81 -10.09 31.81
N GLY A 63 -2.94 -11.07 31.58
CA GLY A 63 -2.58 -12.11 32.56
C GLY A 63 -3.62 -13.22 32.75
N THR A 64 -4.68 -13.26 31.95
CA THR A 64 -5.65 -14.36 31.97
C THR A 64 -5.23 -15.49 31.04
N GLU A 65 -5.61 -16.72 31.37
CA GLU A 65 -5.35 -17.88 30.49
C GLU A 65 -6.02 -17.73 29.12
N ASN A 66 -7.19 -17.08 29.05
CA ASN A 66 -7.87 -16.81 27.78
C ASN A 66 -7.08 -15.86 26.88
N LEU A 67 -6.35 -14.89 27.46
CA LEU A 67 -5.45 -14.06 26.68
C LEU A 67 -4.32 -14.90 26.09
N GLU A 68 -3.61 -15.66 26.91
CA GLU A 68 -2.48 -16.50 26.46
C GLU A 68 -2.91 -17.49 25.36
N ARG A 69 -4.02 -18.21 25.57
CA ARG A 69 -4.57 -19.15 24.56
C ARG A 69 -4.98 -18.45 23.25
N SER A 70 -5.47 -17.21 23.32
CA SER A 70 -5.83 -16.46 22.12
C SER A 70 -4.62 -15.93 21.35
N ILE A 71 -3.51 -15.65 22.04
CA ILE A 71 -2.22 -15.29 21.43
C ILE A 71 -1.60 -16.50 20.75
N ASP A 72 -1.60 -17.66 21.39
CA ASP A 72 -1.09 -18.91 20.78
C ASP A 72 -1.82 -19.29 19.49
N TRP A 73 -3.07 -18.84 19.33
CA TRP A 73 -3.88 -19.12 18.16
C TRP A 73 -3.63 -18.20 16.97
N ILE A 74 -3.25 -16.93 17.19
CA ILE A 74 -3.15 -15.93 16.11
C ILE A 74 -1.78 -15.92 15.43
#